data_AF-A0A9E4EEG4-F1
#
_entry.id   AF-A0A9E4EEG4-F1
#
_cell.length_a   1.000
_cell.length_b   1.000
_cell.length_c   1.000
_cell.angle_alpha   90.00
_cell.angle_beta   90.00
_cell.angle_gamma   90.00
#
_symmetry.space_group_name_H-M   'P 1'
#
loop_
_entity.id
_entity.type
_entity.pdbx_description
1 polymer ?
#
loop_
_entity_poly.entity_id
_entity_poly.type
_entity_poly.pdbx_seq_one_letter_code
_entity_poly.pdbx_strand_id
1 'polypeptide(L)'
;MQQIVPEGGPRAVNPIWSPRGDTLLYQKLAPGNKWKIFKIGLDGGQPVQLTEPGFHHLGDWFDPEFALPVSPQPQLLTTTWGKLKK
;
A
#
# COMPACT_ATOMS: atom_id res chain seq x y z
N MET A 1 8.83 -7.26 -22.27
CA MET A 1 9.08 -7.28 -20.82
C MET A 1 9.69 -5.94 -20.46
N GLN A 2 9.07 -5.15 -19.59
CA GLN A 2 9.54 -3.80 -19.24
C GLN A 2 10.13 -3.81 -17.83
N GLN A 3 11.35 -3.32 -17.71
CA GLN A 3 12.05 -3.17 -16.43
C GLN A 3 11.87 -1.74 -15.92
N ILE A 4 11.45 -1.61 -14.66
CA ILE A 4 11.05 -0.34 -14.04
C ILE A 4 12.08 0.13 -12.99
N VAL A 5 12.89 -0.79 -12.46
CA VAL A 5 13.99 -0.52 -11.53
C VAL A 5 15.32 -0.79 -12.25
N PRO A 6 16.33 0.09 -12.19
CA PRO A 6 17.56 -0.05 -12.98
C PRO A 6 18.34 -1.35 -12.70
N GLU A 7 18.92 -1.95 -13.76
CA GLU A 7 19.83 -3.10 -13.65
C GLU A 7 21.09 -2.72 -12.86
N GLY A 8 21.59 -3.64 -12.01
CA GLY A 8 22.78 -3.43 -11.19
C GLY A 8 22.58 -2.56 -9.94
N GLY A 9 21.36 -2.08 -9.69
CA GLY A 9 21.02 -1.34 -8.47
C GLY A 9 20.87 -2.22 -7.22
N PRO A 10 20.65 -1.61 -6.03
CA PRO A 10 20.39 -2.35 -4.81
C PRO A 10 19.22 -3.31 -4.95
N ARG A 11 19.33 -4.49 -4.34
CA ARG A 11 18.34 -5.57 -4.45
C ARG A 11 16.92 -5.04 -4.17
N ALA A 12 16.01 -5.30 -5.12
CA ALA A 12 14.59 -4.99 -5.03
C ALA A 12 13.77 -6.29 -5.00
N VAL A 13 12.81 -6.41 -4.09
CA VAL A 13 11.99 -7.61 -3.87
C VAL A 13 10.56 -7.26 -3.46
N ASN A 14 9.67 -8.26 -3.47
CA ASN A 14 8.29 -8.18 -2.99
C ASN A 14 7.47 -7.03 -3.62
N PRO A 15 7.30 -7.04 -4.96
CA PRO A 15 6.51 -6.04 -5.65
C PRO A 15 5.01 -6.22 -5.37
N ILE A 16 4.30 -5.10 -5.20
CA ILE A 16 2.86 -5.06 -4.96
C ILE A 16 2.25 -3.92 -5.79
N TRP A 17 1.33 -4.27 -6.68
CA TRP A 17 0.68 -3.33 -7.58
C TRP A 17 -0.36 -2.49 -6.82
N SER A 18 -0.44 -1.21 -7.14
CA SER A 18 -1.58 -0.38 -6.74
C SER A 18 -2.87 -0.95 -7.35
N PRO A 19 -4.02 -0.84 -6.66
CA PRO A 19 -5.33 -1.24 -7.20
C PRO A 19 -5.66 -0.62 -8.56
N ARG A 20 -5.26 0.64 -8.77
CA ARG A 20 -5.41 1.37 -10.03
C ARG A 20 -4.44 0.93 -11.13
N GLY A 21 -3.46 0.10 -10.80
CA GLY A 21 -2.49 -0.42 -11.75
C GLY A 21 -1.55 0.63 -12.36
N ASP A 22 -1.29 1.75 -11.68
CA ASP A 22 -0.41 2.84 -12.16
C ASP A 22 0.90 2.97 -11.36
N THR A 23 0.99 2.26 -10.23
CA THR A 23 2.10 2.40 -9.27
C THR A 23 2.50 1.03 -8.70
N LEU A 24 3.78 0.88 -8.36
CA LEU A 24 4.34 -0.30 -7.70
C LEU A 24 4.93 0.07 -6.33
N LEU A 25 4.54 -0.65 -5.28
CA LEU A 25 5.28 -0.73 -4.03
C LEU A 25 6.28 -1.87 -4.09
N TYR A 26 7.46 -1.67 -3.54
CA TYR A 26 8.46 -2.72 -3.45
C TYR A 26 9.43 -2.47 -2.30
N GLN A 27 10.12 -3.52 -1.87
CA GLN A 27 11.20 -3.40 -0.92
C GLN A 27 12.54 -3.23 -1.64
N LYS A 28 13.38 -2.32 -1.14
CA LYS A 28 14.74 -2.12 -1.64
C LYS A 28 15.73 -2.07 -0.49
N LEU A 29 16.90 -2.65 -0.70
CA LEU A 29 18.01 -2.56 0.24
C LEU A 29 18.60 -1.14 0.23
N ALA A 30 18.58 -0.47 1.37
CA ALA A 30 19.11 0.89 1.56
C ALA A 30 20.44 0.87 2.33
N PRO A 31 21.18 2.00 2.38
CA PRO A 31 22.42 2.10 3.16
C PRO A 31 22.27 1.61 4.60
N GLY A 32 23.30 0.93 5.11
CA GLY A 32 23.26 0.27 6.42
C GLY A 32 22.57 -1.10 6.42
N ASN A 33 22.37 -1.71 5.23
CA ASN A 33 21.79 -3.05 5.05
C ASN A 33 20.36 -3.18 5.61
N LYS A 34 19.56 -2.11 5.50
CA LYS A 34 18.19 -2.05 6.01
C LYS A 34 17.19 -2.09 4.87
N TRP A 35 16.17 -2.94 5.00
CA TRP A 35 15.05 -2.97 4.06
C TRP A 35 14.13 -1.77 4.27
N LYS A 36 13.78 -1.13 3.15
CA LYS A 36 12.88 0.03 3.08
C LYS A 36 11.81 -0.20 2.04
N ILE A 37 10.66 0.43 2.23
CA ILE A 37 9.56 0.41 1.27
C ILE A 37 9.71 1.62 0.35
N PHE A 38 9.65 1.37 -0.95
CA PHE A 38 9.70 2.37 -2.01
C PHE A 38 8.45 2.28 -2.88
N LYS A 39 8.14 3.40 -3.52
CA LYS A 39 7.05 3.56 -4.49
C LYS A 39 7.62 4.07 -5.81
N ILE A 40 7.19 3.50 -6.94
CA ILE A 40 7.55 3.97 -8.28
C ILE A 40 6.33 3.93 -9.21
N GLY A 41 6.17 4.95 -10.05
CA GLY A 41 5.16 4.97 -11.11
C GLY A 41 5.56 4.06 -12.28
N LEU A 42 4.58 3.51 -12.98
CA LEU A 42 4.85 2.63 -14.13
C LEU A 42 5.30 3.38 -15.39
N ASP A 43 5.01 4.68 -15.44
CA ASP A 43 5.61 5.63 -16.38
C ASP A 43 7.12 5.80 -16.14
N GLY A 44 7.64 5.29 -15.02
CA GLY A 44 9.04 5.29 -14.65
C GLY A 44 9.38 6.44 -13.70
N GLY A 45 10.62 6.90 -13.75
CA GLY A 45 11.11 7.99 -12.90
C GLY A 45 11.79 7.53 -11.60
N GLN A 46 11.94 8.48 -10.67
CA GLN A 46 12.70 8.26 -9.43
C GLN A 46 11.83 7.62 -8.35
N PRO A 47 12.23 6.48 -7.76
CA PRO A 47 11.51 5.88 -6.64
C PRO A 47 11.48 6.80 -5.42
N VAL A 48 10.33 6.84 -4.75
CA VAL A 48 10.12 7.58 -3.49
C VAL A 48 10.18 6.60 -2.32
N GLN A 49 11.01 6.89 -1.31
CA GLN A 49 11.05 6.10 -0.07
C GLN A 49 9.87 6.47 0.83
N LEU A 50 9.12 5.49 1.31
CA LEU A 50 7.94 5.70 2.17
C LEU A 50 8.19 5.48 3.65
N THR A 51 9.32 4.88 4.01
CA THR A 51 9.62 4.46 5.39
C THR A 51 10.82 5.18 5.97
N GLU A 52 10.73 5.55 7.25
CA GLU A 52 11.82 6.09 8.07
C GLU A 52 12.91 5.05 8.42
N PRO A 53 14.05 5.44 9.02
CA PRO A 53 15.04 4.51 9.59
C PRO A 53 14.40 3.38 10.43
N GLY A 54 14.95 2.15 10.35
CA GLY A 54 14.29 0.93 10.89
C GLY A 54 14.18 -0.21 9.88
N PHE A 55 13.60 -1.34 10.29
CA PHE A 55 13.31 -2.48 9.41
C PHE A 55 11.82 -2.51 9.09
N HIS A 56 11.48 -2.38 7.81
CA HIS A 56 10.10 -2.37 7.34
C HIS A 56 9.90 -3.50 6.34
N HIS A 57 8.93 -4.35 6.64
CA HIS A 57 8.59 -5.52 5.84
C HIS A 57 7.15 -5.44 5.37
N LEU A 58 6.92 -5.79 4.10
CA LEU A 58 5.60 -5.96 3.49
C LEU A 58 4.76 -4.66 3.52
N GLY A 59 4.62 -4.02 2.36
CA GLY A 59 3.62 -2.96 2.18
C GLY A 59 2.29 -3.57 1.74
N ASP A 60 1.21 -2.80 1.78
CA ASP A 60 -0.01 -3.12 1.04
C ASP A 60 -0.71 -1.82 0.65
N TRP A 61 -1.66 -1.90 -0.27
CA TRP A 61 -2.47 -0.78 -0.69
C TRP A 61 -3.85 -0.83 -0.04
N PHE A 62 -4.28 0.29 0.53
CA PHE A 62 -5.68 0.49 0.87
C PHE A 62 -6.37 1.19 -0.29
N ASP A 63 -7.44 0.58 -0.82
CA ASP A 63 -8.32 1.21 -1.79
C ASP A 63 -9.60 1.73 -1.11
N PRO A 64 -9.76 3.05 -0.94
CA PRO A 64 -11.00 3.59 -0.39
C PRO A 64 -12.22 3.39 -1.30
N GLU A 65 -12.04 3.13 -2.61
CA GLU A 65 -13.14 2.90 -3.53
C GLU A 65 -13.89 1.60 -3.23
N PHE A 66 -13.18 0.59 -2.71
CA PHE A 66 -13.78 -0.68 -2.27
C PHE A 66 -14.03 -0.73 -0.76
N ALA A 67 -13.68 0.32 -0.02
CA ALA A 67 -13.96 0.39 1.40
C ALA A 67 -15.45 0.65 1.62
N LEU A 68 -16.13 -0.27 2.30
CA LEU A 68 -17.48 -0.01 2.75
C LEU A 68 -17.47 1.19 3.72
N PRO A 69 -18.41 2.13 3.59
CA PRO A 69 -18.49 3.27 4.49
C PRO A 69 -18.74 2.78 5.92
N VAL A 70 -17.83 3.15 6.83
CA VAL A 70 -17.98 2.90 8.27
C VAL A 70 -18.89 3.93 8.96
N SER A 71 -19.38 4.91 8.22
CA SER A 71 -20.42 5.81 8.71
C SER A 71 -21.74 5.05 8.85
N PRO A 72 -22.42 5.12 10.01
CA PRO A 72 -23.72 4.48 10.17
C PRO A 72 -24.68 5.07 9.14
N GLN A 73 -25.12 4.24 8.20
CA GLN A 73 -26.17 4.61 7.26
C GLN A 73 -27.51 4.32 7.95
N PRO A 74 -28.33 5.34 8.27
CA PRO A 74 -29.59 5.13 8.99
C PRO A 74 -30.54 4.12 8.31
N GLN A 75 -30.39 3.99 6.99
CA GLN A 75 -31.16 3.08 6.12
C GLN A 75 -30.73 1.61 6.27
N LEU A 76 -29.51 1.35 6.73
CA LEU A 76 -28.93 0.01 6.92
C LEU A 76 -29.01 -0.46 8.39
N LEU A 77 -29.66 0.30 9.27
CA LEU A 77 -29.85 -0.09 10.66
C LEU A 77 -30.88 -1.23 10.76
N THR A 78 -30.43 -2.48 10.71
CA THR A 78 -31.33 -3.64 10.81
C THR A 78 -31.84 -3.90 12.23
N THR A 79 -31.31 -3.24 13.27
CA THR A 79 -31.89 -3.31 14.63
C THR A 79 -31.44 -2.11 15.46
N THR A 80 -32.39 -1.26 15.86
CA THR A 80 -32.13 -0.27 16.91
C THR A 80 -32.25 -0.98 18.27
N TRP A 81 -31.11 -1.24 18.93
CA TRP A 81 -31.02 -1.91 20.23
C TRP A 81 -31.92 -1.32 21.33
N GLY A 82 -32.31 -0.05 21.21
CA GLY A 82 -33.25 0.62 22.12
C GLY A 82 -34.70 0.10 22.08
N LYS A 83 -35.11 -0.64 21.03
CA LYS A 83 -36.46 -1.24 20.94
C LYS A 83 -36.54 -2.65 21.53
N LEU A 84 -35.42 -3.30 21.85
CA LEU A 84 -35.40 -4.71 22.28
C LEU A 84 -35.39 -4.89 23.80
N LYS A 85 -35.12 -3.84 24.59
CA LYS A 85 -35.12 -3.93 26.05
C LYS A 85 -36.34 -3.21 26.62
N LYS A 86 -37.34 -3.99 27.03
CA LYS A 86 -38.37 -3.62 28.01
C LYS A 86 -38.27 -4.59 29.18
#